data_AF-A0A1J0AFQ7-F1
#
_entry.id   AF-A0A1J0AFQ7-F1
#
_cell.length_a   1.000
_cell.length_b   1.000
_cell.length_c   1.000
_cell.angle_alpha   90.00
_cell.angle_beta   90.00
_cell.angle_gamma   90.00
#
_symmetry.space_group_name_H-M   'P 1'
#
loop_
_entity.id
_entity.type
_entity.pdbx_description
1 polymer ?
#
loop_
_entity_poly.entity_id
_entity_poly.type
_entity_poly.pdbx_seq_one_letter_code
_entity_poly.pdbx_strand_id
1 'polypeptide(L)'
;MTVSYLHDSLEQLAEAILQLESGQAEAAVIFMSEPGEHHFVLRQVGGNDVAVEVRWFDDWASWDIYPSDQYLVAAAGTAPFSVVKEQVIMALERILAQHGVQGYKELWVEHEFPVALYERLKHTKLDR
;
A
#
# COMPACT_ATOMS: atom_id res chain seq x y z
N MET A 1 24.75 12.04 -4.80
CA MET A 1 24.23 10.73 -5.22
C MET A 1 22.96 10.53 -4.42
N THR A 2 21.79 10.67 -5.05
CA THR A 2 20.51 10.32 -4.43
C THR A 2 20.42 8.80 -4.42
N VAL A 3 20.54 8.22 -3.22
CA VAL A 3 20.23 6.81 -3.00
C VAL A 3 18.72 6.76 -3.01
N SER A 4 18.11 6.34 -4.13
CA SER A 4 16.68 6.08 -4.17
C SER A 4 16.42 4.85 -3.29
N TYR A 5 15.86 5.06 -2.11
CA TYR A 5 15.48 3.98 -1.22
C TYR A 5 14.26 3.28 -1.81
N LEU A 6 14.50 2.15 -2.47
CA LEU A 6 13.45 1.23 -2.85
C LEU A 6 12.86 0.66 -1.57
N HIS A 7 11.65 1.09 -1.26
CA HIS A 7 10.86 0.54 -0.17
C HIS A 7 9.88 -0.50 -0.74
N ASP A 8 9.56 -1.54 0.02
CA ASP A 8 8.65 -2.59 -0.45
C ASP A 8 7.18 -2.18 -0.28
N SER A 9 6.82 -1.07 -0.94
CA SER A 9 5.46 -0.53 -0.89
C SER A 9 4.45 -1.48 -1.53
N LEU A 10 4.86 -2.36 -2.44
CA LEU A 10 3.96 -3.29 -3.12
C LEU A 10 3.59 -4.45 -2.20
N GLU A 11 4.56 -5.03 -1.49
CA GLU A 11 4.30 -6.02 -0.44
C GLU A 11 3.41 -5.42 0.65
N GLN A 12 3.79 -4.25 1.19
CA GLN A 12 3.00 -3.58 2.23
C GLN A 12 1.57 -3.26 1.80
N LEU A 13 1.35 -2.91 0.52
CA LEU A 13 0.00 -2.69 0.02
C LEU A 13 -0.85 -3.96 0.07
N ALA A 14 -0.26 -5.12 -0.28
CA ALA A 14 -0.96 -6.39 -0.17
C ALA A 14 -1.20 -6.79 1.30
N GLU A 15 -0.22 -6.56 2.17
CA GLU A 15 -0.34 -6.81 3.61
C GLU A 15 -1.42 -5.94 4.26
N ALA A 16 -1.48 -4.65 3.93
CA ALA A 16 -2.47 -3.72 4.46
C ALA A 16 -3.91 -4.20 4.20
N ILE A 17 -4.17 -4.73 3.01
CA ILE A 17 -5.48 -5.32 2.69
C ILE A 17 -5.76 -6.56 3.55
N LEU A 18 -4.78 -7.45 3.73
CA LEU A 18 -4.94 -8.64 4.57
C LEU A 18 -5.10 -8.28 6.06
N GLN A 19 -4.44 -7.22 6.53
CA GLN A 19 -4.60 -6.69 7.88
C GLN A 19 -6.04 -6.22 8.10
N LEU A 20 -6.58 -5.39 7.21
CA LEU A 20 -7.98 -4.94 7.29
C LEU A 20 -8.97 -6.10 7.16
N GLU A 21 -8.71 -7.07 6.28
CA GLU A 21 -9.53 -8.28 6.13
C GLU A 21 -9.55 -9.12 7.43
N SER A 22 -8.44 -9.12 8.17
CA SER A 22 -8.34 -9.79 9.48
C SER A 22 -8.99 -9.02 10.65
N GLY A 23 -9.53 -7.83 10.40
CA GLY A 23 -10.21 -6.99 11.39
C GLY A 23 -9.32 -5.96 12.08
N GLN A 24 -8.10 -5.71 11.57
CA GLN A 24 -7.32 -4.53 11.99
C GLN A 24 -8.09 -3.26 11.62
N ALA A 25 -8.11 -2.29 12.55
CA ALA A 25 -8.86 -1.05 12.37
C ALA A 25 -8.19 -0.09 11.37
N GLU A 26 -6.87 -0.15 11.27
CA GLU A 26 -6.06 0.73 10.42
C GLU A 26 -4.83 -0.02 9.89
N ALA A 27 -4.42 0.31 8.67
CA ALA A 27 -3.16 -0.11 8.07
C ALA A 27 -2.57 1.07 7.29
N ALA A 28 -1.24 1.12 7.18
CA ALA A 28 -0.54 2.17 6.44
C ALA A 28 0.53 1.55 5.52
N VAL A 29 0.70 2.15 4.35
CA VAL A 29 1.71 1.76 3.35
C VAL A 29 2.58 2.97 3.07
N ILE A 30 3.90 2.80 3.14
CA ILE A 30 4.84 3.91 2.91
C ILE A 30 5.34 3.85 1.47
N PHE A 31 5.27 4.97 0.78
CA PHE A 31 5.84 5.19 -0.54
C PHE A 31 6.92 6.28 -0.45
N MET A 32 8.18 5.88 -0.57
CA MET A 32 9.29 6.83 -0.58
C MET A 32 9.22 7.73 -1.82
N SER A 33 9.36 9.04 -1.62
CA SER A 33 9.22 10.04 -2.67
C SER A 33 10.24 11.15 -2.44
N GLU A 34 11.53 10.82 -2.57
CA GLU A 34 12.63 11.70 -2.17
C GLU A 34 12.61 13.09 -2.86
N PRO A 35 12.77 14.19 -2.09
CA PRO A 35 12.77 14.24 -0.62
C PRO A 35 11.37 14.01 -0.04
N GLY A 36 11.28 13.22 1.04
CA GLY A 36 10.02 12.90 1.70
C GLY A 36 9.37 11.57 1.29
N GLU A 37 8.10 11.43 1.64
CA GLU A 37 7.37 10.18 1.51
C GLU A 37 5.85 10.41 1.54
N HIS A 38 5.11 9.43 1.02
CA HIS A 38 3.66 9.37 1.14
C HIS A 38 3.27 8.21 2.04
N HIS A 39 2.31 8.44 2.94
CA HIS A 39 1.65 7.37 3.67
C HIS A 39 0.26 7.18 3.10
N PHE A 40 0.00 5.99 2.58
CA PHE A 40 -1.32 5.56 2.15
C PHE A 40 -2.00 4.85 3.32
N VAL A 41 -2.88 5.58 4.01
CA VAL A 41 -3.53 5.14 5.25
C VAL A 41 -4.93 4.66 4.94
N LEU A 42 -5.25 3.47 5.41
CA LEU A 42 -6.54 2.82 5.27
C LEU A 42 -7.15 2.58 6.65
N ARG A 43 -8.35 3.08 6.90
CA ARG A 43 -9.04 2.92 8.20
C ARG A 43 -10.44 2.40 8.00
N GLN A 44 -10.82 1.33 8.71
CA GLN A 44 -12.20 0.88 8.73
C GLN A 44 -13.11 1.99 9.28
N VAL A 45 -14.15 2.31 8.52
CA VAL A 45 -15.24 3.18 8.94
C VAL A 45 -16.54 2.37 8.85
N GLY A 46 -17.48 2.61 9.75
CA GLY A 46 -18.62 1.70 9.96
C GLY A 46 -19.36 1.33 8.66
N GLY A 47 -19.98 0.15 8.63
CA GLY A 47 -20.74 -0.30 7.46
C GLY A 47 -19.92 -0.95 6.34
N ASN A 48 -18.77 -1.55 6.68
CA ASN A 48 -17.83 -2.20 5.75
C ASN A 48 -17.09 -1.23 4.80
N ASP A 49 -17.13 0.06 5.13
CA ASP A 49 -16.43 1.10 4.40
C ASP A 49 -15.00 1.27 4.95
N VAL A 50 -14.13 1.81 4.12
CA VAL A 50 -12.75 2.17 4.47
C VAL A 50 -12.51 3.62 4.05
N ALA A 51 -12.09 4.44 5.01
CA ALA A 51 -11.51 5.73 4.74
C ALA A 51 -10.08 5.54 4.24
N VAL A 52 -9.77 6.17 3.10
CA VAL A 52 -8.46 6.18 2.47
C VAL A 52 -7.92 7.61 2.54
N GLU A 53 -6.70 7.75 3.03
CA GLU A 53 -6.02 9.04 3.10
C GLU A 53 -4.60 8.89 2.56
N VAL A 54 -4.21 9.79 1.66
CA VAL A 54 -2.83 9.91 1.17
C VAL A 54 -2.23 11.11 1.86
N ARG A 55 -1.35 10.84 2.83
CA ARG A 55 -0.59 11.86 3.56
C ARG A 55 0.74 12.06 2.86
N TRP A 56 1.11 13.31 2.63
CA TRP A 56 2.43 13.68 2.14
C TRP A 56 3.23 14.32 3.26
N PHE A 57 4.44 13.80 3.47
CA PHE A 57 5.44 14.34 4.37
C PHE A 57 6.60 14.90 3.54
N ASP A 58 7.05 16.11 3.90
CA ASP A 58 8.14 16.81 3.22
C ASP A 58 9.52 16.19 3.53
N ASP A 59 9.58 15.31 4.53
CA ASP A 59 10.78 14.58 4.96
C ASP A 59 10.40 13.19 5.55
N TRP A 60 11.38 12.40 5.99
CA TRP A 60 11.21 10.99 6.37
C TRP A 60 10.54 10.79 7.74
N ALA A 61 9.21 10.76 7.77
CA ALA A 61 8.43 10.50 8.99
C ALA A 61 8.47 9.03 9.44
N SER A 62 8.55 8.08 8.51
CA SER A 62 8.60 6.64 8.77
C SER A 62 9.89 6.20 9.46
N TRP A 63 10.92 7.06 9.45
CA TRP A 63 12.20 6.86 10.12
C TRP A 63 12.33 7.70 11.40
N ASP A 64 11.24 8.30 11.87
CA ASP A 64 11.18 9.20 13.03
C ASP A 64 12.11 10.43 12.91
N ILE A 65 12.50 10.80 11.69
CA ILE A 65 13.32 12.00 11.41
C ILE A 65 12.44 13.24 11.26
N TYR A 66 11.18 13.04 10.85
CA TYR A 66 10.19 14.09 10.68
C TYR A 66 8.93 13.85 11.53
N PRO A 67 8.28 14.88 12.08
CA PRO A 67 7.11 14.70 12.94
C PRO A 67 5.94 14.00 12.23
N SER A 68 5.38 12.96 12.86
CA SER A 68 4.30 12.14 12.29
C SER A 68 2.97 12.88 12.12
N ASP A 69 2.80 14.06 12.72
CA ASP A 69 1.60 14.90 12.63
C ASP A 69 1.75 16.09 11.68
N GLN A 70 2.95 16.30 11.11
CA GLN A 70 3.21 17.34 10.13
C GLN A 70 3.05 16.78 8.72
N TYR A 71 1.82 16.57 8.28
CA TYR A 71 1.58 16.14 6.90
C TYR A 71 0.52 16.98 6.21
N LEU A 72 0.55 16.95 4.89
CA LEU A 72 -0.51 17.45 4.03
C LEU A 72 -1.34 16.29 3.51
N VAL A 73 -2.67 16.41 3.55
CA VAL A 73 -3.56 15.42 2.94
C VAL A 73 -3.61 15.70 1.43
N ALA A 74 -2.88 14.90 0.65
CA ALA A 74 -2.80 15.01 -0.80
C ALA A 74 -4.08 14.50 -1.48
N ALA A 75 -4.69 13.47 -0.92
CA ALA A 75 -5.99 12.94 -1.35
C ALA A 75 -6.69 12.24 -0.18
N ALA A 76 -8.02 12.23 -0.18
CA ALA A 76 -8.81 11.48 0.78
C ALA A 76 -10.15 11.06 0.18
N GLY A 77 -10.71 9.96 0.67
CA GLY A 77 -12.03 9.47 0.29
C GLY A 77 -12.48 8.29 1.12
N THR A 78 -13.70 7.85 0.89
CA THR A 78 -14.27 6.65 1.53
C THR A 78 -14.81 5.73 0.44
N ALA A 79 -14.57 4.44 0.57
CA ALA A 79 -15.10 3.42 -0.34
C ALA A 79 -15.36 2.10 0.40
N PRO A 80 -16.25 1.24 -0.12
CA PRO A 80 -16.41 -0.11 0.42
C PRO A 80 -15.09 -0.87 0.42
N PHE A 81 -14.81 -1.65 1.47
CA PHE A 81 -13.57 -2.43 1.59
C PHE A 81 -13.33 -3.33 0.37
N SER A 82 -14.41 -3.92 -0.17
CA SER A 82 -14.34 -4.76 -1.37
C SER A 82 -13.80 -4.02 -2.59
N VAL A 83 -14.19 -2.75 -2.78
CA VAL A 83 -13.71 -1.91 -3.88
C VAL A 83 -12.23 -1.60 -3.69
N VAL A 84 -11.81 -1.23 -2.48
CA VAL A 84 -10.40 -0.94 -2.17
C VAL A 84 -9.53 -2.19 -2.43
N LYS A 85 -9.96 -3.35 -1.92
CA LYS A 85 -9.29 -4.63 -2.15
C LYS A 85 -9.17 -4.97 -3.64
N GLU A 86 -10.24 -4.79 -4.42
CA GLU A 86 -10.24 -5.05 -5.86
C GLU A 86 -9.25 -4.14 -6.61
N GLN A 87 -9.19 -2.84 -6.26
CA GLN A 87 -8.22 -1.91 -6.86
C GLN A 87 -6.77 -2.31 -6.57
N VAL A 88 -6.47 -2.76 -5.34
CA VAL A 88 -5.13 -3.27 -4.99
C VAL A 88 -4.78 -4.53 -5.78
N ILE A 89 -5.72 -5.48 -5.89
CA ILE A 89 -5.52 -6.69 -6.69
C ILE A 89 -5.25 -6.32 -8.15
N MET A 90 -6.04 -5.42 -8.74
CA MET A 90 -5.82 -4.98 -10.13
C MET A 90 -4.47 -4.29 -10.33
N ALA A 91 -3.98 -3.52 -9.34
CA ALA A 91 -2.66 -2.92 -9.40
C ALA A 91 -1.54 -3.98 -9.41
N LEU A 92 -1.63 -4.98 -8.52
CA LEU A 92 -0.73 -6.14 -8.48
C LEU A 92 -0.76 -6.91 -9.82
N GLU A 93 -1.95 -7.20 -10.33
CA GLU A 93 -2.15 -7.92 -11.60
C GLU A 93 -1.54 -7.17 -12.78
N ARG A 94 -1.72 -5.85 -12.84
CA ARG A 94 -1.17 -5.03 -13.90
C ARG A 94 0.36 -5.04 -13.88
N ILE A 95 0.97 -4.89 -12.71
CA ILE A 95 2.43 -4.93 -12.56
C ILE A 95 2.95 -6.31 -12.97
N LEU A 96 2.33 -7.38 -12.48
CA LEU A 96 2.70 -8.75 -12.81
C LEU A 96 2.55 -9.05 -14.31
N ALA A 97 1.46 -8.62 -14.94
CA ALA A 97 1.23 -8.80 -16.37
C ALA A 97 2.23 -8.02 -17.23
N GLN A 98 2.65 -6.83 -16.78
CA GLN A 98 3.56 -5.96 -17.51
C GLN A 98 5.02 -6.43 -17.42
N HIS A 99 5.46 -6.91 -16.26
CA HIS A 99 6.87 -7.18 -15.99
C HIS A 99 7.18 -8.66 -15.72
N GLY A 100 6.19 -9.45 -15.32
CA GLY A 100 6.42 -10.76 -14.72
C GLY A 100 7.17 -10.66 -13.38
N VAL A 101 7.30 -11.78 -12.67
CA VAL A 101 8.04 -11.83 -11.39
C VAL A 101 9.52 -11.47 -11.60
N GLN A 102 10.14 -12.05 -12.63
CA GLN A 102 11.55 -11.81 -12.94
C GLN A 102 11.81 -10.36 -13.37
N GLY A 103 10.99 -9.81 -14.27
CA GLY A 103 11.15 -8.42 -14.70
C GLY A 103 10.80 -7.42 -13.60
N TYR A 104 9.91 -7.76 -12.67
CA TYR A 104 9.71 -6.96 -11.46
C TYR A 104 10.97 -6.92 -10.61
N LYS A 105 11.58 -8.09 -10.32
CA LYS A 105 12.82 -8.17 -9.52
C LYS A 105 13.98 -7.41 -10.15
N GLU A 106 14.07 -7.41 -11.48
CA GLU A 106 15.09 -6.64 -12.20
C GLU A 106 14.91 -5.12 -12.05
N LEU A 107 13.67 -4.65 -11.93
CA LEU A 107 13.34 -3.22 -11.78
C LEU A 107 13.34 -2.74 -10.33
N TRP A 108 12.84 -3.55 -9.40
CA TRP A 108 12.75 -3.22 -7.97
C TRP A 108 13.97 -3.69 -7.16
N VAL A 109 14.91 -4.41 -7.79
CA VAL A 109 16.26 -4.85 -7.34
C VAL A 109 16.27 -5.55 -5.99
N GLU A 110 16.00 -4.82 -4.93
CA GLU A 110 16.00 -5.30 -3.55
C GLU A 110 14.74 -6.13 -3.22
N HIS A 111 13.60 -5.85 -3.87
CA HIS A 111 12.31 -6.46 -3.50
C HIS A 111 11.80 -7.46 -4.53
N GLU A 112 11.22 -8.55 -4.05
CA GLU A 112 10.56 -9.56 -4.89
C GLU A 112 9.08 -9.20 -5.09
N PHE A 113 8.49 -9.69 -6.18
CA PHE A 113 7.04 -9.55 -6.32
C PHE A 113 6.35 -10.41 -5.25
N PRO A 114 5.35 -9.89 -4.50
CA PRO A 114 4.76 -10.58 -3.36
C PRO A 114 3.76 -11.67 -3.79
N VAL A 115 4.23 -12.71 -4.47
CA VAL A 115 3.39 -13.77 -5.08
C VAL A 115 2.47 -14.41 -4.04
N ALA A 116 2.99 -14.76 -2.87
CA ALA A 116 2.21 -15.44 -1.84
C ALA A 116 1.04 -14.58 -1.34
N LEU A 117 1.26 -13.28 -1.14
CA LEU A 117 0.22 -12.35 -0.72
C LEU A 117 -0.79 -12.10 -1.85
N TYR A 118 -0.31 -11.93 -3.08
CA TYR A 118 -1.17 -11.80 -4.27
C TYR A 118 -2.11 -13.00 -4.43
N GLU A 119 -1.59 -14.22 -4.35
CA GLU A 119 -2.39 -15.44 -4.44
C GLU A 119 -3.41 -15.52 -3.29
N ARG A 120 -3.01 -15.15 -2.07
CA ARG A 120 -3.94 -15.12 -0.93
C ARG A 120 -5.08 -14.14 -1.15
N LEU A 121 -4.79 -12.93 -1.62
CA LEU A 121 -5.81 -11.90 -1.90
C LEU A 121 -6.83 -12.36 -2.94
N LYS A 122 -6.40 -13.11 -3.94
CA LYS A 122 -7.29 -13.68 -4.99
C LYS A 122 -8.14 -14.83 -4.52
N HIS A 123 -7.65 -15.62 -3.57
CA HIS A 123 -8.37 -16.79 -3.07
C HIS A 123 -9.35 -16.48 -1.94
N THR A 124 -9.27 -15.31 -1.29
CA THR A 124 -10.30 -14.92 -0.32
C THR A 124 -11.58 -14.51 -1.04
N LYS A 125 -12.54 -15.43 -1.15
CA LYS A 125 -13.92 -15.11 -1.51
C LYS A 125 -14.50 -14.20 -0.42
N LEU A 126 -15.05 -13.07 -0.85
CA LEU A 126 -15.90 -12.24 0.01
C LEU A 126 -17.15 -13.07 0.32
N ASP A 127 -17.22 -13.68 1.49
CA ASP A 127 -18.47 -14.24 1.98
C ASP A 127 -19.46 -13.07 2.10
N ARG A 128 -20.49 -13.12 1.25
CA ARG A 128 -21.55 -12.11 1.14
C ARG A 128 -22.52 -12.18 2.30
#